data_AF-A0A972LR49-F1
#
_entry.id   AF-A0A972LR49-F1
#
_cell.length_a   1.000
_cell.length_b   1.000
_cell.length_c   1.000
_cell.angle_alpha   90.00
_cell.angle_beta   90.00
_cell.angle_gamma   90.00
#
_symmetry.space_group_name_H-M   'P 1'
#
loop_
_entity.id
_entity.type
_entity.pdbx_description
1 polymer ?
#
loop_
_entity_poly.entity_id
_entity_poly.type
_entity_poly.pdbx_seq_one_letter_code
_entity_poly.pdbx_strand_id
1 'polypeptide(L)'
;MEQAQYRISSRDYLRRAGECLAEGSSKFLFYAAFELRCGIEARMNEYLEVWEHISKKKKKGWRIAEMGRNVEKAFKTGNKIVRWAVHDKSTNELIVCLYYTPVTSALKKSGEKLGNYLHSMKRYKVHTDQFWLRFRNDLESAYEKLAIANTGTLLGPPLMKSGTGQVDMKVELPTEGQLENPLTSIMKAGKEIKINVSYILHLPNPIEK
;
A
#
# COMPACT_ATOMS: atom_id res chain seq x y z
N MET A 1 14.70 29.54 3.59
CA MET A 1 14.26 28.37 2.81
C MET A 1 13.88 27.29 3.80
N GLU A 2 12.60 26.98 3.90
CA GLU A 2 12.14 25.83 4.68
C GLU A 2 12.67 24.56 3.99
N GLN A 3 13.53 23.80 4.67
CA GLN A 3 13.96 22.52 4.13
C GLN A 3 12.73 21.62 4.07
N ALA A 4 12.31 21.23 2.86
CA ALA A 4 11.25 20.26 2.70
C ALA A 4 11.58 19.01 3.53
N GLN A 5 10.73 18.69 4.51
CA GLN A 5 10.95 17.59 5.44
C GLN A 5 11.02 16.27 4.66
N TYR A 6 12.08 15.48 4.88
CA TYR A 6 12.22 14.17 4.25
C TYR A 6 11.18 13.20 4.82
N ARG A 7 10.24 12.76 3.97
CA ARG A 7 9.15 11.86 4.35
C ARG A 7 9.43 10.41 3.95
N ILE A 8 8.93 9.48 4.77
CA ILE A 8 9.24 8.04 4.69
C ILE A 8 7.99 7.15 4.53
N SER A 9 6.86 7.70 4.09
CA SER A 9 5.69 6.86 3.77
C SER A 9 5.95 6.03 2.51
N SER A 10 5.20 4.95 2.33
CA SER A 10 5.24 4.15 1.11
C SER A 10 4.98 4.99 -0.14
N ARG A 11 4.09 5.98 -0.04
CA ARG A 11 3.77 6.93 -1.12
C ARG A 11 4.95 7.84 -1.46
N ASP A 12 5.69 8.31 -0.45
CA ASP A 12 6.88 9.13 -0.68
C ASP A 12 8.01 8.35 -1.35
N TYR A 13 8.22 7.10 -0.92
CA TYR A 13 9.14 6.16 -1.58
C TYR A 13 8.73 5.88 -3.03
N LEU A 14 7.44 5.61 -3.27
CA LEU A 14 6.91 5.38 -4.62
C LEU A 14 7.12 6.60 -5.52
N ARG A 15 6.86 7.82 -5.03
CA ARG A 15 7.09 9.07 -5.77
C ARG A 15 8.56 9.18 -6.19
N ARG A 16 9.50 9.04 -5.25
CA ARG A 16 10.95 9.12 -5.55
C ARG A 16 11.42 8.01 -6.48
N ALA A 17 10.86 6.80 -6.37
CA ALA A 17 11.13 5.74 -7.33
C ALA A 17 10.71 6.11 -8.76
N GLY A 18 9.55 6.77 -8.92
CA GLY A 18 9.08 7.27 -10.20
C GLY A 18 10.01 8.34 -10.79
N GLU A 19 10.45 9.28 -9.95
CA GLU A 19 11.45 10.31 -10.33
C GLU A 19 12.75 9.66 -10.80
N CYS A 20 13.25 8.64 -10.10
CA CYS A 20 14.44 7.90 -10.50
C CYS A 20 14.25 7.14 -11.84
N LEU A 21 13.07 6.56 -12.08
CA LEU A 21 12.79 5.84 -13.32
C LEU A 21 12.71 6.76 -14.54
N ALA A 22 12.23 7.99 -14.35
CA ALA A 22 12.08 9.01 -15.38
C ALA A 22 13.44 9.60 -15.83
N GLU A 23 14.45 9.58 -14.97
CA GLU A 23 15.73 10.25 -15.21
C GLU A 23 16.62 9.60 -16.30
N GLY A 24 16.26 8.41 -16.79
CA GLY A 24 16.85 7.78 -17.97
C GLY A 24 18.26 7.19 -17.80
N SER A 25 19.05 7.63 -16.80
CA SER A 25 20.40 7.12 -16.54
C SER A 25 20.42 5.82 -15.72
N SER A 26 21.33 4.89 -16.06
CA SER A 26 21.47 3.59 -15.40
C SER A 26 21.74 3.68 -13.89
N LYS A 27 22.39 4.75 -13.40
CA LYS A 27 22.64 4.92 -11.96
C LYS A 27 21.33 5.05 -11.17
N PHE A 28 20.34 5.72 -11.75
CA PHE A 28 19.05 5.92 -11.11
C PHE A 28 18.18 4.67 -11.07
N LEU A 29 18.50 3.64 -11.87
CA LEU A 29 17.85 2.33 -11.71
C LEU A 29 18.18 1.69 -10.35
N PHE A 30 19.39 1.89 -9.83
CA PHE A 30 19.75 1.40 -8.48
C PHE A 30 19.07 2.21 -7.38
N TYR A 31 18.95 3.53 -7.54
CA TYR A 31 18.18 4.36 -6.61
C TYR A 31 16.69 4.00 -6.65
N ALA A 32 16.12 3.77 -7.84
CA ALA A 32 14.75 3.27 -7.97
C ALA A 32 14.58 1.92 -7.28
N ALA A 33 15.53 1.00 -7.40
CA ALA A 33 15.49 -0.30 -6.72
C ALA A 33 15.45 -0.13 -5.19
N PHE A 34 16.27 0.77 -4.66
CA PHE A 34 16.29 1.11 -3.24
C PHE A 34 14.95 1.71 -2.79
N GLU A 35 14.48 2.76 -3.47
CA GLU A 35 13.22 3.44 -3.14
C GLU A 35 12.02 2.48 -3.20
N LEU A 36 11.92 1.65 -4.25
CA LEU A 36 10.83 0.67 -4.38
C LEU A 36 10.86 -0.37 -3.26
N ARG A 37 12.05 -0.88 -2.91
CA ARG A 37 12.18 -1.85 -1.81
C ARG A 37 11.74 -1.20 -0.49
N CYS A 38 12.21 0.00 -0.20
CA CYS A 38 11.80 0.73 1.00
C CYS A 38 10.30 1.06 0.99
N GLY A 39 9.71 1.40 -0.16
CA GLY A 39 8.28 1.64 -0.29
C GLY A 39 7.42 0.41 -0.01
N ILE A 40 7.87 -0.78 -0.45
CA ILE A 40 7.21 -2.06 -0.12
C ILE A 40 7.28 -2.33 1.39
N GLU A 41 8.44 -2.11 2.01
CA GLU A 41 8.63 -2.29 3.45
C GLU A 41 7.77 -1.32 4.26
N ALA A 42 7.79 -0.04 3.89
CA ALA A 42 6.97 1.00 4.49
C ALA A 42 5.49 0.64 4.43
N ARG A 43 5.00 0.15 3.27
CA ARG A 43 3.57 -0.22 3.14
C ARG A 43 3.16 -1.33 4.08
N MET A 44 4.01 -2.34 4.24
CA MET A 44 3.74 -3.40 5.22
C MET A 44 3.79 -2.89 6.65
N ASN A 45 4.72 -2.00 6.96
CA ASN A 45 4.83 -1.42 8.30
C ASN A 45 3.63 -0.54 8.64
N GLU A 46 3.17 0.30 7.71
CA GLU A 46 1.92 1.08 7.83
C GLU A 46 0.74 0.17 8.21
N TYR A 47 0.64 -1.00 7.57
CA TYR A 47 -0.38 -2.00 7.90
C TYR A 47 -0.19 -2.67 9.25
N LEU A 48 1.04 -2.89 9.70
CA LEU A 48 1.30 -3.56 10.98
C LEU A 48 1.20 -2.59 12.17
N GLU A 49 1.56 -1.32 11.97
CA GLU A 49 1.76 -0.34 13.03
C GLU A 49 0.46 0.08 13.71
N VAL A 50 -0.62 0.23 12.94
CA VAL A 50 -1.89 0.79 13.42
C VAL A 50 -2.74 -0.17 14.26
N TRP A 51 -2.39 -1.45 14.33
CA TRP A 51 -3.17 -2.46 15.05
C TRP A 51 -2.54 -2.80 16.40
N GLU A 52 -3.31 -2.68 17.48
CA GLU A 52 -2.86 -2.92 18.86
C GLU A 52 -2.51 -4.38 19.14
N HIS A 53 -3.26 -5.31 18.54
CA HIS A 53 -3.07 -6.75 18.73
C HIS A 53 -1.76 -7.29 18.09
N ILE A 54 -1.06 -6.45 17.32
CA ILE A 54 0.22 -6.81 16.70
C ILE A 54 1.35 -6.43 17.67
N SER A 55 2.21 -7.39 18.02
CA SER A 55 3.29 -7.14 18.97
C SER A 55 4.33 -6.14 18.46
N LYS A 56 4.92 -5.36 19.37
CA LYS A 56 5.98 -4.38 19.05
C LYS A 56 7.15 -4.99 18.26
N LYS A 57 7.49 -6.27 18.53
CA LYS A 57 8.53 -6.99 17.78
C LYS A 57 8.18 -7.14 16.30
N LYS A 58 6.93 -7.47 15.97
CA LYS A 58 6.47 -7.63 14.58
C LYS A 58 6.43 -6.30 13.84
N LYS A 59 6.13 -5.19 14.53
CA LYS A 59 6.12 -3.82 13.99
C LYS A 59 7.51 -3.26 13.64
N LYS A 60 8.57 -3.79 14.26
CA LYS A 60 9.96 -3.38 14.02
C LYS A 60 10.67 -4.21 12.93
N GLY A 61 9.93 -5.11 12.26
CA GLY A 61 10.49 -5.94 11.21
C GLY A 61 10.89 -5.12 9.99
N TRP A 62 11.89 -5.61 9.26
CA TRP A 62 12.29 -5.06 7.96
C TRP A 62 12.36 -6.13 6.86
N ARG A 63 12.41 -7.42 7.25
CA ARG A 63 12.46 -8.52 6.28
C ARG A 63 11.08 -8.71 5.64
N ILE A 64 10.97 -8.39 4.35
CA ILE A 64 9.74 -8.52 3.55
C ILE A 64 9.04 -9.87 3.74
N ALA A 65 9.79 -10.98 3.71
CA ALA A 65 9.23 -12.31 3.93
C ALA A 65 8.57 -12.47 5.32
N GLU A 66 9.18 -11.92 6.36
CA GLU A 66 8.67 -11.99 7.73
C GLU A 66 7.47 -11.06 7.94
N MET A 67 7.58 -9.82 7.47
CA MET A 67 6.49 -8.85 7.51
C MET A 67 5.28 -9.35 6.72
N GLY A 68 5.49 -9.92 5.55
CA GLY A 68 4.43 -10.52 4.73
C GLY A 68 3.70 -11.66 5.44
N ARG A 69 4.41 -12.50 6.21
CA ARG A 69 3.78 -13.53 7.06
C ARG A 69 2.99 -12.91 8.23
N ASN A 70 3.48 -11.82 8.80
CA ASN A 70 2.79 -11.14 9.89
C ASN A 70 1.49 -10.49 9.41
N VAL A 71 1.51 -9.81 8.26
CA VAL A 71 0.32 -9.23 7.62
C VAL A 71 -0.70 -10.32 7.29
N GLU A 72 -0.25 -11.43 6.67
CA GLU A 72 -1.16 -12.54 6.33
C GLU A 72 -1.79 -13.17 7.57
N LYS A 73 -1.01 -13.37 8.64
CA LYS A 73 -1.54 -13.89 9.91
C LYS A 73 -2.55 -12.95 10.55
N ALA A 74 -2.35 -11.64 10.42
CA ALA A 74 -3.24 -10.63 10.98
C ALA A 74 -4.57 -10.56 10.23
N PHE A 75 -4.54 -10.60 8.89
CA PHE A 75 -5.71 -10.23 8.07
C PHE A 75 -6.32 -11.38 7.28
N LYS A 76 -5.54 -12.41 6.94
CA LYS A 76 -5.98 -13.59 6.16
C LYS A 76 -6.71 -13.25 4.85
N THR A 77 -6.32 -12.14 4.23
CA THR A 77 -6.92 -11.63 2.98
C THR A 77 -6.23 -12.17 1.74
N GLY A 78 -5.04 -12.78 1.88
CA GLY A 78 -4.21 -13.21 0.75
C GLY A 78 -3.89 -12.04 -0.19
N ASN A 79 -4.20 -12.21 -1.47
CA ASN A 79 -4.02 -11.19 -2.50
C ASN A 79 -5.31 -10.41 -2.81
N LYS A 80 -6.40 -10.64 -2.08
CA LYS A 80 -7.69 -10.00 -2.37
C LYS A 80 -7.71 -8.58 -1.83
N ILE A 81 -8.26 -7.67 -2.62
CA ILE A 81 -8.58 -6.32 -2.21
C ILE A 81 -9.88 -6.37 -1.41
N VAL A 82 -9.92 -5.66 -0.28
CA VAL A 82 -11.16 -5.52 0.50
C VAL A 82 -11.78 -4.19 0.13
N ARG A 83 -12.99 -4.25 -0.41
CA ARG A 83 -13.82 -3.08 -0.70
C ARG A 83 -14.84 -2.94 0.40
N TRP A 84 -14.85 -1.77 1.04
CA TRP A 84 -15.80 -1.41 2.07
C TRP A 84 -16.62 -0.22 1.58
N ALA A 85 -17.89 -0.44 1.29
CA ALA A 85 -18.79 0.60 0.78
C ALA A 85 -19.94 0.85 1.74
N VAL A 86 -20.20 2.12 2.01
CA VAL A 86 -21.33 2.57 2.81
C VAL A 86 -22.34 3.20 1.90
N HIS A 87 -23.58 2.74 2.01
CA HIS A 87 -24.72 3.27 1.29
C HIS A 87 -25.73 3.85 2.26
N ASP A 88 -26.44 4.89 1.84
CA ASP A 88 -27.67 5.31 2.52
C ASP A 88 -28.70 4.19 2.38
N LYS A 89 -29.31 3.73 3.49
CA LYS A 89 -30.23 2.59 3.43
C LYS A 89 -31.52 2.91 2.68
N SER A 90 -31.95 4.18 2.69
CA SER A 90 -33.21 4.61 2.08
C SER A 90 -33.09 4.82 0.57
N THR A 91 -31.99 5.44 0.11
CA THR A 91 -31.78 5.75 -1.32
C THR A 91 -30.88 4.73 -2.02
N ASN A 92 -30.15 3.90 -1.27
CA ASN A 92 -29.09 3.00 -1.75
C ASN A 92 -27.92 3.73 -2.45
N GLU A 93 -27.85 5.06 -2.32
CA GLU A 93 -26.77 5.89 -2.83
C GLU A 93 -25.45 5.59 -2.09
N LEU A 94 -24.34 5.52 -2.83
CA LEU A 94 -23.01 5.33 -2.26
C LEU A 94 -22.58 6.61 -1.55
N ILE A 95 -22.30 6.52 -0.25
CA ILE A 95 -21.82 7.62 0.59
C ILE A 95 -20.29 7.68 0.58
N VAL A 96 -19.65 6.51 0.74
CA VAL A 96 -18.19 6.39 0.71
C VAL A 96 -17.78 4.98 0.30
N CYS A 97 -16.69 4.88 -0.46
CA CYS A 97 -16.01 3.62 -0.70
C CYS A 97 -14.53 3.66 -0.29
N LEU A 98 -14.13 2.75 0.59
CA LEU A 98 -12.75 2.60 1.07
C LEU A 98 -12.19 1.24 0.66
N TYR A 99 -10.89 1.21 0.39
CA TYR A 99 -10.20 0.01 -0.08
C TYR A 99 -9.01 -0.34 0.80
N TYR A 100 -8.86 -1.62 1.14
CA TYR A 100 -7.59 -2.20 1.57
C TYR A 100 -6.97 -2.95 0.39
N THR A 101 -5.77 -2.55 0.01
CA THR A 101 -5.03 -3.09 -1.15
C THR A 101 -3.78 -3.83 -0.67
N PRO A 102 -3.75 -5.17 -0.61
CA PRO A 102 -2.65 -5.89 0.03
C PRO A 102 -1.32 -5.72 -0.69
N VAL A 103 -0.21 -5.86 0.05
CA VAL A 103 1.11 -6.11 -0.54
C VAL A 103 1.14 -7.57 -1.01
N THR A 104 0.76 -7.78 -2.27
CA THR A 104 0.54 -9.10 -2.87
C THR A 104 1.78 -9.99 -2.86
N SER A 105 1.60 -11.31 -2.99
CA SER A 105 2.71 -12.25 -3.13
C SER A 105 3.66 -11.92 -4.29
N ALA A 106 3.14 -11.38 -5.39
CA ALA A 106 3.95 -10.93 -6.52
C ALA A 106 4.81 -9.73 -6.14
N LEU A 107 4.24 -8.71 -5.48
CA LEU A 107 4.99 -7.54 -5.04
C LEU A 107 6.05 -7.89 -3.98
N LYS A 108 5.74 -8.83 -3.08
CA LYS A 108 6.72 -9.37 -2.12
C LYS A 108 7.93 -9.99 -2.80
N LYS A 109 7.70 -10.83 -3.81
CA LYS A 109 8.78 -11.44 -4.62
C LYS A 109 9.59 -10.38 -5.35
N SER A 110 8.95 -9.33 -5.88
CA SER A 110 9.66 -8.19 -6.47
C SER A 110 10.58 -7.54 -5.43
N GLY A 111 10.07 -7.18 -4.25
CA GLY A 111 10.88 -6.56 -3.19
C GLY A 111 12.05 -7.42 -2.70
N GLU A 112 11.86 -8.74 -2.60
CA GLU A 112 12.94 -9.68 -2.29
C GLU A 112 14.01 -9.70 -3.40
N LYS A 113 13.58 -9.78 -4.66
CA LYS A 113 14.49 -9.72 -5.82
C LYS A 113 15.26 -8.40 -5.88
N LEU A 114 14.61 -7.28 -5.54
CA LEU A 114 15.23 -5.96 -5.54
C LEU A 114 16.39 -5.84 -4.55
N GLY A 115 16.37 -6.63 -3.46
CA GLY A 115 17.49 -6.73 -2.52
C GLY A 115 18.81 -7.13 -3.18
N ASN A 116 18.77 -7.91 -4.27
CA ASN A 116 19.96 -8.31 -5.00
C ASN A 116 20.72 -7.13 -5.64
N TYR A 117 20.03 -6.00 -5.89
CA TYR A 117 20.62 -4.80 -6.48
C TYR A 117 21.16 -3.82 -5.43
N LEU A 118 21.03 -4.13 -4.14
CA LEU A 118 21.58 -3.33 -3.04
C LEU A 118 22.99 -3.76 -2.62
N HIS A 119 23.65 -4.53 -3.48
CA HIS A 119 25.00 -5.03 -3.30
C HIS A 119 25.86 -4.65 -4.51
N SER A 120 27.19 -4.67 -4.33
CA SER A 120 28.11 -4.41 -5.43
C SER A 120 27.90 -5.42 -6.57
N MET A 121 27.94 -4.92 -7.82
CA MET A 121 27.86 -5.78 -8.99
C MET A 121 29.11 -6.64 -9.11
N LYS A 122 28.94 -7.95 -9.27
CA LYS A 122 30.06 -8.90 -9.42
C LYS A 122 30.78 -8.81 -10.76
N ARG A 123 30.14 -8.23 -11.78
CA ARG A 123 30.66 -8.11 -13.14
C ARG A 123 30.26 -6.77 -13.72
N TYR A 124 31.16 -6.18 -14.49
CA TYR A 124 30.85 -5.00 -15.29
C TYR A 124 29.78 -5.32 -16.35
N LYS A 125 28.96 -4.30 -16.65
CA LYS A 125 27.84 -4.38 -17.60
C LYS A 125 27.93 -3.21 -18.56
N VAL A 126 28.22 -3.50 -19.82
CA VAL A 126 28.17 -2.49 -20.90
C VAL A 126 26.75 -1.95 -21.05
N HIS A 127 26.60 -0.73 -21.55
CA HIS A 127 25.30 -0.04 -21.64
C HIS A 127 24.27 -0.76 -22.56
N THR A 128 24.75 -1.53 -23.53
CA THR A 128 23.91 -2.35 -24.43
C THR A 128 23.56 -3.72 -23.87
N ASP A 129 24.07 -4.11 -22.69
CA ASP A 129 23.75 -5.40 -22.08
C ASP A 129 22.25 -5.45 -21.75
N GLN A 130 21.59 -6.53 -22.18
CA GLN A 130 20.18 -6.82 -21.90
C GLN A 130 19.82 -6.81 -20.40
N PHE A 131 20.83 -6.91 -19.52
CA PHE A 131 20.70 -6.64 -18.10
C PHE A 131 19.96 -5.33 -17.81
N TRP A 132 20.31 -4.23 -18.47
CA TRP A 132 19.73 -2.91 -18.17
C TRP A 132 18.24 -2.85 -18.53
N LEU A 133 17.86 -3.41 -19.67
CA LEU A 133 16.46 -3.49 -20.09
C LEU A 133 15.65 -4.36 -19.12
N ARG A 134 16.15 -5.56 -18.77
CA ARG A 134 15.49 -6.43 -17.80
C ARG A 134 15.37 -5.76 -16.43
N PHE A 135 16.42 -5.06 -15.99
CA PHE A 135 16.41 -4.38 -14.71
C PHE A 135 15.38 -3.25 -14.68
N ARG A 136 15.30 -2.43 -15.73
CA ARG A 136 14.23 -1.43 -15.88
C ARG A 136 12.84 -2.05 -15.85
N ASN A 137 12.60 -3.11 -16.63
CA ASN A 137 11.30 -3.79 -16.67
C ASN A 137 10.91 -4.37 -15.30
N ASP A 138 11.88 -4.92 -14.56
CA ASP A 138 11.66 -5.41 -13.19
C ASP A 138 11.23 -4.27 -12.24
N LEU A 139 11.84 -3.09 -12.38
CA LEU A 139 11.54 -1.91 -11.56
C LEU A 139 10.17 -1.31 -11.91
N GLU A 140 9.84 -1.16 -13.19
CA GLU A 140 8.54 -0.65 -13.64
C GLU A 140 7.41 -1.59 -13.21
N SER A 141 7.61 -2.90 -13.36
CA SER A 141 6.70 -3.93 -12.87
C SER A 141 6.49 -3.89 -11.36
N ALA A 142 7.53 -3.58 -10.57
CA ALA A 142 7.43 -3.41 -9.12
C ALA A 142 6.75 -2.08 -8.75
N TYR A 143 7.04 -1.01 -9.49
CA TYR A 143 6.44 0.31 -9.34
C TYR A 143 4.92 0.25 -9.50
N GLU A 144 4.42 -0.34 -10.59
CA GLU A 144 2.98 -0.48 -10.85
C GLU A 144 2.27 -1.26 -9.73
N LYS A 145 2.87 -2.35 -9.27
CA LYS A 145 2.32 -3.17 -8.18
C LYS A 145 2.28 -2.40 -6.87
N LEU A 146 3.32 -1.62 -6.57
CA LEU A 146 3.38 -0.78 -5.38
C LEU A 146 2.38 0.40 -5.48
N ALA A 147 2.16 0.95 -6.66
CA ALA A 147 1.13 1.97 -6.90
C ALA A 147 -0.27 1.44 -6.59
N ILE A 148 -0.59 0.22 -7.03
CA ILE A 148 -1.85 -0.45 -6.66
C ILE A 148 -1.95 -0.63 -5.14
N ALA A 149 -0.88 -1.09 -4.47
CA ALA A 149 -0.88 -1.27 -3.01
C ALA A 149 -1.03 0.05 -2.23
N ASN A 150 -0.66 1.18 -2.83
CA ASN A 150 -0.80 2.53 -2.24
C ASN A 150 -2.14 3.21 -2.54
N THR A 151 -2.97 2.59 -3.39
CA THR A 151 -4.28 3.14 -3.76
C THR A 151 -5.30 3.00 -2.63
N GLY A 152 -5.22 1.93 -1.83
CA GLY A 152 -6.10 1.74 -0.70
C GLY A 152 -5.87 2.74 0.43
N THR A 153 -6.95 3.29 0.97
CA THR A 153 -6.95 4.17 2.16
C THR A 153 -7.11 3.39 3.46
N LEU A 154 -7.58 2.14 3.41
CA LEU A 154 -7.65 1.29 4.59
C LEU A 154 -6.27 0.71 4.93
N LEU A 155 -5.90 0.79 6.20
CA LEU A 155 -4.66 0.22 6.76
C LEU A 155 -4.86 -1.20 7.31
N GLY A 156 -5.85 -1.90 6.76
CA GLY A 156 -6.23 -3.27 7.07
C GLY A 156 -7.70 -3.51 6.71
N PRO A 157 -8.16 -4.77 6.60
CA PRO A 157 -9.59 -5.05 6.51
C PRO A 157 -10.32 -4.52 7.76
N PRO A 158 -11.58 -4.06 7.63
CA PRO A 158 -12.43 -3.82 8.78
C PRO A 158 -12.59 -5.11 9.60
N LEU A 159 -12.33 -5.04 10.91
CA LEU A 159 -12.41 -6.19 11.81
C LEU A 159 -13.57 -6.03 12.78
N MET A 160 -14.45 -7.04 12.89
CA MET A 160 -15.45 -7.06 13.94
C MET A 160 -14.82 -7.44 15.28
N LYS A 161 -15.06 -6.63 16.32
CA LYS A 161 -14.74 -6.99 17.70
C LYS A 161 -15.72 -8.05 18.17
N SER A 162 -15.18 -9.21 18.53
CA SER A 162 -15.97 -10.36 18.99
C SER A 162 -16.87 -9.96 20.16
N GLY A 163 -18.16 -10.29 20.06
CA GLY A 163 -19.13 -10.08 21.14
C GLY A 163 -19.67 -8.66 21.32
N THR A 164 -19.15 -7.64 20.61
CA THR A 164 -19.64 -6.25 20.74
C THR A 164 -20.38 -5.73 19.51
N GLY A 165 -20.26 -6.40 18.37
CA GLY A 165 -20.80 -5.92 17.09
C GLY A 165 -20.11 -4.66 16.55
N GLN A 166 -19.07 -4.16 17.23
CA GLN A 166 -18.33 -2.99 16.80
C GLN A 166 -17.32 -3.34 15.71
N VAL A 167 -17.19 -2.49 14.69
CA VAL A 167 -16.19 -2.61 13.63
C VAL A 167 -15.01 -1.70 13.96
N ASP A 168 -13.80 -2.26 14.03
CA ASP A 168 -12.55 -1.51 14.10
C ASP A 168 -11.98 -1.35 12.68
N MET A 169 -11.73 -0.10 12.30
CA MET A 169 -11.26 0.27 10.99
C MET A 169 -10.18 1.34 11.13
N LYS A 170 -9.04 1.15 10.46
CA LYS A 170 -7.93 2.09 10.43
C LYS A 170 -7.83 2.67 9.02
N VAL A 171 -7.88 3.99 8.90
CA VAL A 171 -7.91 4.71 7.62
C VAL A 171 -6.75 5.70 7.59
N GLU A 172 -6.07 5.77 6.46
CA GLU A 172 -5.14 6.82 6.09
C GLU A 172 -5.93 7.92 5.36
N LEU A 173 -6.18 9.04 6.04
CA LEU A 173 -6.79 10.21 5.43
C LEU A 173 -5.69 11.07 4.76
N PRO A 174 -5.89 11.57 3.53
CA PRO A 174 -4.94 12.50 2.94
C PRO A 174 -4.84 13.77 3.80
N THR A 175 -3.61 14.18 4.11
CA THR A 175 -3.33 15.40 4.86
C THR A 175 -3.53 16.61 3.95
N GLU A 176 -4.41 17.52 4.38
CA GLU A 176 -4.70 18.85 3.85
C GLU A 176 -5.59 18.97 2.59
N GLY A 177 -6.66 19.75 2.75
CA GLY A 177 -7.28 20.53 1.67
C GLY A 177 -8.44 19.91 0.89
N GLN A 178 -8.72 18.60 1.03
CA GLN A 178 -9.80 17.97 0.27
C GLN A 178 -10.73 17.14 1.15
N LEU A 179 -11.99 17.59 1.11
CA LEU A 179 -13.22 16.92 1.53
C LEU A 179 -13.54 17.06 3.02
N GLU A 180 -14.71 17.65 3.29
CA GLU A 180 -15.53 17.29 4.44
C GLU A 180 -15.42 15.78 4.63
N ASN A 181 -14.78 15.35 5.72
CA ASN A 181 -14.47 13.95 5.96
C ASN A 181 -15.76 13.13 5.72
N PRO A 182 -15.86 12.29 4.67
CA PRO A 182 -17.10 11.56 4.37
C PRO A 182 -17.57 10.71 5.55
N LEU A 183 -16.68 10.42 6.50
CA LEU A 183 -17.02 9.75 7.76
C LEU A 183 -17.89 10.62 8.69
N THR A 184 -17.84 11.96 8.62
CA THR A 184 -18.70 12.84 9.44
C THR A 184 -20.15 12.80 8.99
N SER A 185 -20.42 12.59 7.69
CA SER A 185 -21.79 12.40 7.19
C SER A 185 -22.38 11.06 7.63
N ILE A 186 -21.54 10.03 7.80
CA ILE A 186 -21.90 8.71 8.35
C ILE A 186 -22.20 8.81 9.86
N MET A 187 -21.56 9.73 10.59
CA MET A 187 -21.74 9.91 12.04
C MET A 187 -22.96 10.76 12.44
N LYS A 188 -23.78 11.24 11.49
CA LYS A 188 -25.01 11.97 11.82
C LYS A 188 -26.04 11.03 12.45
N ALA A 189 -26.41 11.31 13.71
CA ALA A 189 -27.37 10.52 14.46
C ALA A 189 -28.71 10.36 13.71
N GLY A 190 -29.26 9.14 13.69
CA GLY A 190 -30.59 8.84 13.13
C GLY A 190 -30.61 8.38 11.67
N LYS A 191 -29.47 8.40 10.94
CA LYS A 191 -29.40 7.80 9.60
C LYS A 191 -29.09 6.31 9.67
N GLU A 192 -29.95 5.48 9.07
CA GLU A 192 -29.64 4.08 8.85
C GLU A 192 -28.72 3.92 7.63
N ILE A 193 -27.64 3.16 7.78
CA ILE A 193 -26.67 2.89 6.72
C ILE A 193 -26.63 1.40 6.38
N LYS A 194 -26.29 1.08 5.14
CA LYS A 194 -25.99 -0.27 4.67
C LYS A 194 -24.51 -0.37 4.34
N ILE A 195 -23.83 -1.33 4.96
CA ILE A 195 -22.40 -1.58 4.73
C ILE A 195 -22.25 -2.85 3.89
N ASN A 196 -21.57 -2.72 2.75
CA ASN A 196 -21.22 -3.83 1.89
C ASN A 196 -19.70 -4.06 1.94
N VAL A 197 -19.30 -5.25 2.36
CA VAL A 197 -17.89 -5.68 2.35
C VAL A 197 -17.71 -6.76 1.30
N SER A 198 -16.82 -6.52 0.33
CA SER A 198 -16.51 -7.50 -0.71
C SER A 198 -15.01 -7.71 -0.86
N TYR A 199 -14.64 -8.92 -1.31
CA TYR A 199 -13.27 -9.32 -1.54
C TYR A 199 -13.08 -9.53 -3.04
N ILE A 200 -12.40 -8.59 -3.68
CA ILE A 200 -12.25 -8.52 -5.14
C ILE A 200 -10.80 -8.79 -5.56
N LEU A 201 -10.61 -9.21 -6.81
CA LEU A 201 -9.27 -9.53 -7.35
C LEU A 201 -8.56 -8.30 -7.94
N HIS A 202 -9.33 -7.31 -8.39
CA HIS A 202 -8.83 -6.11 -9.06
C HIS A 202 -9.56 -4.88 -8.53
N LEU A 203 -8.87 -3.73 -8.50
CA LEU A 203 -9.53 -2.45 -8.23
C LEU A 203 -10.51 -2.15 -9.36
N PRO A 204 -11.70 -1.59 -9.07
CA PRO A 204 -12.60 -1.12 -10.10
C PRO A 204 -11.96 0.05 -10.87
N ASN A 205 -12.34 0.18 -12.14
CA ASN A 205 -11.93 1.29 -13.00
C ASN A 205 -13.17 1.92 -13.64
N PRO A 206 -13.56 3.16 -13.26
CA PRO A 206 -12.89 4.03 -12.28
C PRO A 206 -13.04 3.52 -10.84
N ILE A 207 -12.15 3.99 -9.94
CA ILE A 207 -12.28 3.73 -8.50
C ILE A 207 -13.49 4.49 -7.97
N GLU A 208 -14.35 3.78 -7.27
CA GLU A 208 -15.51 4.35 -6.58
C GLU A 208 -15.04 5.23 -5.43
N LYS A 209 -15.62 6.43 -5.30
CA LYS A 209 -15.30 7.40 -4.25
C LYS A 209 -16.54 7.60 -3.39
#